data_AF-A0A160T3P4-F1
#
_entry.id   AF-A0A160T3P4-F1
#
_cell.length_a   1.000
_cell.length_b   1.000
_cell.length_c   1.000
_cell.angle_alpha   90.00
_cell.angle_beta   90.00
_cell.angle_gamma   90.00
#
_symmetry.space_group_name_H-M   'P 1'
#
loop_
_entity.id
_entity.type
_entity.pdbx_description
1 polymer ?
#
loop_
_entity_poly.entity_id
_entity_poly.type
_entity_poly.pdbx_seq_one_letter_code
_entity_poly.pdbx_strand_id
1 'polypeptide(L)' 'MMKRIYEQYAPDEQVEIIFTKRGEEEWQPALVVRREPPGIWVRTADGREWFMTNTYRIRPIEKR' A
#
# COMPACT_ATOMS: atom_id res chain seq x y z
N MET A 1 5.42 -18.09 8.75
CA MET A 1 4.23 -17.36 9.24
C MET A 1 4.12 -16.09 8.39
N MET A 2 3.07 -15.94 7.58
CA MET A 2 2.87 -14.70 6.80
C MET A 2 2.56 -13.57 7.77
N LYS A 3 3.42 -12.55 7.83
CA LYS A 3 3.16 -11.34 8.63
C LYS A 3 1.91 -10.65 8.05
N ARG A 4 0.98 -10.21 8.88
CA ARG A 4 -0.23 -9.53 8.38
C ARG A 4 0.16 -8.16 7.84
N ILE A 5 -0.51 -7.69 6.78
CA ILE A 5 -0.16 -6.42 6.12
C ILE A 5 -0.12 -5.25 7.10
N TYR A 6 -1.06 -5.18 8.04
CA TYR A 6 -1.13 -4.12 9.04
C TYR A 6 -0.06 -4.20 10.12
N GLU A 7 0.67 -5.31 10.21
CA GLU A 7 1.85 -5.46 11.06
C GLU A 7 3.14 -5.08 10.32
N GLN A 8 3.12 -5.08 8.98
CA GLN A 8 4.28 -4.81 8.13
C GLN A 8 4.47 -3.33 7.81
N TYR A 9 3.37 -2.57 7.71
CA TYR A 9 3.39 -1.18 7.28
C TYR A 9 2.94 -0.24 8.39
N ALA A 10 3.71 0.81 8.69
CA ALA A 10 3.39 1.84 9.68
C ALA A 10 2.63 3.03 9.08
N PRO A 11 1.77 3.72 9.85
CA PRO A 11 1.29 5.04 9.46
C PRO A 11 2.46 5.96 9.09
N ASP A 12 2.25 6.83 8.11
CA ASP A 12 3.22 7.73 7.51
C ASP A 12 4.39 7.05 6.77
N GLU A 13 4.33 5.73 6.57
CA GLU A 13 5.28 5.00 5.74
C GLU A 13 4.98 5.19 4.25
N GLN A 14 6.04 5.41 3.46
CA GLN A 14 5.95 5.52 2.01
C GLN A 14 6.04 4.14 1.36
N VAL A 15 5.03 3.84 0.54
CA VAL A 15 4.85 2.54 -0.14
C VAL A 15 4.51 2.77 -1.60
N GLU A 16 4.63 1.73 -2.41
CA GLU A 16 4.02 1.70 -3.74
C GLU A 16 2.90 0.65 -3.75
N ILE A 17 1.81 0.98 -4.43
CA ILE A 17 0.71 0.05 -4.68
C ILE A 17 0.53 -0.17 -6.17
N ILE A 18 0.14 -1.38 -6.55
CA ILE A 18 -0.03 -1.75 -7.96
C ILE A 18 -1.49 -1.57 -8.39
N PHE A 19 -1.69 -0.87 -9.50
CA PHE A 19 -2.97 -0.73 -10.17
C PHE A 19 -2.92 -1.44 -11.52
N THR A 20 -3.90 -2.31 -11.77
CA THR A 20 -4.10 -2.88 -13.10
C THR A 20 -5.07 -2.01 -13.87
N LYS A 21 -4.58 -1.24 -14.85
CA LYS A 21 -5.41 -0.40 -15.72
C LYS A 21 -5.23 -0.86 -17.16
N ARG A 22 -6.33 -1.31 -17.79
CA ARG A 22 -6.35 -1.77 -19.20
C ARG A 22 -5.33 -2.88 -19.53
N GLY A 23 -5.01 -3.74 -18.55
CA GLY A 23 -4.07 -4.84 -18.72
C GLY A 23 -2.60 -4.48 -18.43
N GLU A 24 -2.31 -3.22 -18.14
CA GLU A 24 -0.99 -2.78 -17.68
C GLU A 24 -0.99 -2.67 -16.15
N GLU A 25 0.04 -3.23 -15.53
CA GLU A 25 0.28 -3.11 -14.09
C GLU A 25 1.22 -1.94 -13.82
N GLU A 26 0.71 -0.91 -13.13
CA GLU A 26 1.45 0.30 -12.80
C GLU A 26 1.61 0.41 -11.28
N TRP A 27 2.85 0.49 -10.81
CA TRP A 27 3.16 0.80 -9.42
C TRP A 27 3.10 2.32 -9.21
N GLN A 28 2.28 2.75 -8.26
CA GLN A 28 2.11 4.16 -7.91
C GLN A 28 2.48 4.41 -6.45
N PRO A 29 3.15 5.53 -6.15
CA PRO A 29 3.50 5.89 -4.78
C PRO A 29 2.25 6.24 -3.97
N ALA A 30 2.23 5.76 -2.73
CA ALA A 30 1.21 6.02 -1.73
C ALA A 30 1.81 6.16 -0.33
N LEU A 31 1.05 6.79 0.56
CA LEU A 31 1.40 6.95 1.97
C LEU A 31 0.43 6.15 2.83
N VAL A 32 0.94 5.34 3.75
CA VAL A 32 0.08 4.64 4.71
C VAL A 32 -0.55 5.64 5.66
N VAL A 33 -1.88 5.73 5.67
CA VAL A 33 -2.63 6.68 6.51
C VAL A 33 -2.95 6.06 7.87
N ARG A 34 -3.44 4.82 7.88
CA ARG A 34 -3.82 4.13 9.12
C ARG A 34 -3.81 2.61 8.93
N ARG A 35 -3.60 1.91 10.05
CA ARG A 35 -3.75 0.45 10.14
C ARG A 35 -5.17 0.13 10.56
N GLU A 36 -5.85 -0.74 9.83
CA GLU A 36 -7.22 -1.15 10.16
C GLU A 36 -7.39 -2.64 9.85
N PRO A 37 -7.22 -3.53 10.85
CA PRO A 37 -7.29 -4.97 10.65
C PRO A 37 -8.57 -5.38 9.90
N PRO A 38 -8.47 -6.21 8.84
CA PRO A 38 -7.31 -7.02 8.45
C PRO A 38 -6.31 -6.33 7.51
N GLY A 39 -6.46 -5.04 7.22
CA GLY A 39 -5.71 -4.30 6.21
C GLY A 39 -5.07 -2.99 6.68
N ILE A 40 -4.68 -2.16 5.72
CA ILE A 40 -4.23 -0.79 5.93
C ILE A 40 -4.92 0.13 4.93
N TRP A 41 -5.04 1.40 5.30
CA TRP A 41 -5.43 2.45 4.39
C TRP A 41 -4.19 3.18 3.89
N VAL A 42 -4.10 3.36 2.58
CA VAL A 42 -3.04 4.13 1.93
C VAL A 42 -3.65 5.27 1.12
N ARG A 43 -2.93 6.37 0.96
CA ARG A 43 -3.35 7.52 0.17
C ARG A 43 -2.37 7.77 -0.96
N THR A 44 -2.87 7.78 -2.19
CA THR A 44 -2.09 8.07 -3.40
C THR A 44 -1.85 9.58 -3.54
N ALA A 45 -0.91 9.96 -4.40
CA ALA A 45 -0.56 11.36 -4.64
C ALA A 45 -1.72 12.23 -5.16
N ASP A 46 -2.73 11.61 -5.78
CA ASP A 46 -3.97 12.25 -6.22
C ASP A 46 -4.99 12.50 -5.08
N GLY A 47 -4.63 12.15 -3.84
CA GLY A 47 -5.46 12.34 -2.65
C GLY A 47 -6.49 11.24 -2.40
N ARG A 48 -6.55 10.21 -3.23
CA ARG A 48 -7.49 9.08 -3.05
C ARG A 48 -6.97 8.10 -2.00
N GLU A 49 -7.88 7.61 -1.15
CA GLU A 49 -7.58 6.56 -0.17
C GLU A 49 -7.98 5.18 -0.71
N TRP A 50 -7.12 4.19 -0.47
CA TRP A 50 -7.31 2.80 -0.88
C TRP A 50 -7.13 1.87 0.30
N PHE A 51 -8.02 0.89 0.42
CA PHE A 51 -7.94 -0.14 1.45
C PHE A 51 -7.20 -1.37 0.93
N MET A 52 -6.05 -1.66 1.54
CA MET A 52 -5.15 -2.75 1.16
C MET A 52 -5.20 -3.88 2.19
N THR A 53 -5.58 -5.06 1.74
CA THR A 53 -5.57 -6.30 2.52
C THR A 53 -4.52 -7.29 2.02
N ASN A 54 -4.02 -7.10 0.80
CA ASN A 54 -3.16 -8.05 0.11
C ASN A 54 -1.73 -7.52 0.03
N THR A 55 -0.79 -8.24 0.63
CA THR A 55 0.65 -7.91 0.65
C THR A 55 1.32 -8.03 -0.72
N TYR A 56 0.70 -8.66 -1.72
CA TYR A 56 1.24 -8.78 -3.07
C TYR A 56 1.01 -7.52 -3.94
N ARG A 57 0.10 -6.63 -3.52
CA ARG A 57 -0.25 -5.40 -4.25
C ARG A 57 0.35 -4.14 -3.63
N ILE A 58 1.28 -4.32 -2.69
CA ILE A 58 1.94 -3.25 -1.96
C ILE A 58 3.40 -3.64 -1.73
N ARG A 59 4.31 -2.67 -1.82
CA ARG A 59 5.71 -2.84 -1.47
C ARG A 59 6.25 -1.57 -0.81
N PRO A 60 7.24 -1.66 0.09
CA PRO A 60 7.92 -0.49 0.61
C PRO A 60 8.71 0.20 -0.52
N ILE A 61 8.78 1.54 -0.49
CA ILE A 61 9.76 2.27 -1.31
C ILE A 61 11.11 2.06 -0.63
N GLU A 62 12.00 1.25 -1.21
CA GLU A 62 13.37 1.10 -0.70
C GLU A 62 14.02 2.49 -0.63
N LYS A 63 14.25 3.00 0.58
CA LYS A 63 15.09 4.17 0.80
C LYS A 63 16.53 3.74 0.53
N ARG A 64 16.99 3.96 -0.70
CA ARG A 64 18.39 3.77 -1.09
C ARG A 64 19.29 4.84 -0.48
#